data_AF-A0A2T6SS58-F1
#
_entry.id   AF-A0A2T6SS58-F1
#
_cell.length_a   1.000
_cell.length_b   1.000
_cell.length_c   1.000
_cell.angle_alpha   90.00
_cell.angle_beta   90.00
_cell.angle_gamma   90.00
#
_symmetry.space_group_name_H-M   'P 1'
#
loop_
_entity.id
_entity.type
_entity.pdbx_description
1 polymer ?
#
loop_
_entity_poly.entity_id
_entity_poly.type
_entity_poly.pdbx_seq_one_letter_code
_entity_poly.pdbx_strand_id
1 'polypeptide(L)'
;IVDRLDLLEQAKNEFSKRGLCVHEAENKEDLSQKLKNSRVFEGPQGNDEIIVVNIQKFKAPNEDPSSAPKEIVSKTELQEAAKDSHDLQRVFIIDEAHRSYDPKGCFYANLIECDKTAVKIALTGTPLLEDNAQDKATKKTFGTYLHTYSYAEPIKDRPTLKRQLAI
;
A
#
# COMPACT_ATOMS: atom_id res chain seq x y z
N ILE A 1 -0.60 1.31 -3.52
CA ILE A 1 -1.66 0.97 -2.55
C ILE A 1 -2.05 2.27 -1.84
N VAL A 2 -3.35 2.58 -1.78
CA VAL A 2 -3.89 3.80 -1.16
C VAL A 2 -5.08 3.48 -0.25
N ASP A 3 -5.30 4.28 0.79
CA ASP A 3 -6.44 4.08 1.70
C ASP A 3 -7.73 4.68 1.14
N ARG A 4 -7.71 5.91 0.63
CA ARG A 4 -8.94 6.62 0.24
C ARG A 4 -9.27 6.51 -1.24
N LEU A 5 -10.56 6.53 -1.57
CA LEU A 5 -11.05 6.44 -2.96
C LEU A 5 -10.66 7.67 -3.81
N ASP A 6 -10.58 8.86 -3.23
CA ASP A 6 -10.09 10.04 -3.95
C ASP A 6 -8.59 9.97 -4.24
N LEU A 7 -7.80 9.38 -3.34
CA LEU A 7 -6.38 9.11 -3.58
C LEU A 7 -6.16 8.08 -4.69
N LEU A 8 -7.09 7.13 -4.88
CA LEU A 8 -7.04 6.18 -5.99
C LEU A 8 -7.15 6.94 -7.32
N GLU A 9 -8.15 7.80 -7.46
CA GLU A 9 -8.35 8.58 -8.68
C GLU A 9 -7.18 9.54 -8.93
N GLN A 10 -6.67 10.19 -7.88
CA GLN A 10 -5.49 11.03 -7.97
C GLN A 10 -4.26 10.25 -8.45
N ALA A 11 -3.98 9.07 -7.86
CA ALA A 11 -2.86 8.23 -8.24
C ALA A 11 -2.96 7.79 -9.71
N LYS A 12 -4.14 7.34 -10.14
CA LYS A 12 -4.37 6.93 -11.54
C LYS A 12 -4.07 8.07 -12.51
N ASN A 13 -4.56 9.27 -12.21
CA ASN A 13 -4.33 10.44 -13.05
C ASN A 13 -2.86 10.83 -13.10
N GLU A 14 -2.17 10.83 -11.96
CA GLU A 14 -0.76 11.22 -11.89
C GLU A 14 0.18 10.22 -12.58
N PHE A 15 -0.08 8.92 -12.47
CA PHE A 15 0.69 7.90 -13.19
C PHE A 15 0.43 7.93 -14.69
N SER A 16 -0.84 8.08 -15.10
CA SER A 16 -1.20 8.19 -16.52
C SER A 16 -0.53 9.39 -17.20
N LYS A 17 -0.50 10.56 -16.52
CA LYS A 17 0.20 11.77 -17.03
C LYS A 17 1.70 11.56 -17.23
N ARG A 18 2.30 10.60 -16.54
CA ARG A 18 3.73 10.24 -16.67
C ARG A 18 3.98 9.14 -17.71
N GLY A 19 2.94 8.71 -18.42
CA GLY A 19 3.05 7.72 -19.49
C GLY A 19 2.94 6.26 -19.04
N LEU A 20 2.62 6.00 -17.76
CA LEU A 20 2.41 4.64 -17.29
C LEU A 20 1.03 4.13 -17.71
N CYS A 21 0.94 2.85 -18.08
CA CYS A 21 -0.33 2.14 -18.18
C CYS A 21 -0.82 1.83 -16.77
N VAL A 22 -1.98 2.37 -16.43
CA VAL A 22 -2.54 2.25 -15.08
C VAL A 22 -3.62 1.16 -15.07
N HIS A 23 -3.36 0.12 -14.29
CA HIS A 23 -4.33 -0.92 -13.98
C HIS A 23 -4.92 -0.65 -12.60
N GLU A 24 -6.23 -0.84 -12.47
CA GLU A 24 -6.91 -0.78 -11.17
C GLU A 24 -7.25 -2.20 -10.72
N ALA A 25 -7.11 -2.45 -9.41
CA ALA A 25 -7.65 -3.67 -8.82
C ALA A 25 -9.13 -3.44 -8.46
N GLU A 26 -10.02 -4.18 -9.11
CA GLU A 26 -11.47 -3.93 -9.01
C GLU A 26 -12.08 -4.50 -7.73
N ASN A 27 -11.71 -5.73 -7.38
CA ASN A 27 -12.18 -6.46 -6.21
C ASN A 27 -11.07 -7.36 -5.65
N LYS A 28 -11.39 -8.08 -4.57
CA LYS A 28 -10.46 -9.00 -3.91
C LYS A 28 -9.93 -10.04 -4.92
N GLU A 29 -10.83 -10.62 -5.70
CA GLU A 29 -10.53 -11.70 -6.65
C GLU A 29 -9.64 -11.22 -7.81
N ASP A 30 -9.89 -10.03 -8.35
CA ASP A 30 -9.06 -9.41 -9.38
C ASP A 30 -7.64 -9.13 -8.86
N LEU A 31 -7.53 -8.55 -7.67
CA LEU A 31 -6.22 -8.34 -7.03
C LEU A 31 -5.48 -9.68 -6.85
N SER A 32 -6.19 -10.72 -6.40
CA SER A 32 -5.65 -12.07 -6.23
C SER A 32 -5.09 -12.63 -7.54
N GLN A 33 -5.80 -12.48 -8.65
CA GLN A 33 -5.34 -12.93 -9.96
C GLN A 33 -4.11 -12.14 -10.44
N LYS A 34 -4.12 -10.82 -10.29
CA LYS A 34 -2.98 -9.96 -10.62
C LYS A 34 -1.73 -10.31 -9.82
N LEU A 35 -1.87 -10.64 -8.53
CA LEU A 35 -0.75 -11.07 -7.70
C LEU A 35 -0.25 -12.48 -8.06
N LYS A 36 -1.13 -13.39 -8.47
CA LYS A 36 -0.75 -14.75 -8.91
C LYS A 36 -0.12 -14.77 -10.30
N ASN A 37 -0.34 -13.74 -11.10
CA ASN A 37 0.27 -13.62 -12.42
C ASN A 37 1.79 -13.47 -12.29
N SER A 38 2.55 -14.39 -12.87
CA SER A 38 4.02 -14.36 -12.89
C SER A 38 4.60 -13.52 -14.03
N ARG A 39 3.74 -12.91 -14.86
CA ARG A 39 4.15 -11.99 -15.92
C ARG A 39 4.46 -10.61 -15.34
N VAL A 40 5.50 -9.98 -15.90
CA VAL A 40 5.89 -8.59 -15.56
C VAL A 40 4.84 -7.58 -16.05
N PHE A 41 4.13 -7.90 -17.13
CA PHE A 41 3.13 -7.03 -17.77
C PHE A 41 1.75 -7.71 -17.78
N GLU A 42 0.72 -6.95 -17.45
CA GLU A 42 -0.70 -7.26 -17.59
C GLU A 42 -1.18 -7.01 -19.04
N GLY A 43 -0.66 -5.95 -19.68
CA GLY A 43 -0.98 -5.57 -21.05
C GLY A 43 -0.07 -6.19 -22.11
N PRO A 44 -0.36 -5.94 -23.41
CA PRO A 44 0.56 -6.26 -24.49
C PRO A 44 1.88 -5.51 -24.29
N GLN A 45 3.00 -6.21 -24.49
CA GLN A 45 4.35 -5.69 -24.23
C GLN A 45 4.58 -4.32 -24.90
N GLY A 46 5.09 -3.33 -24.16
CA GLY A 46 5.60 -2.09 -24.74
C GLY A 46 5.52 -0.83 -23.85
N ASN A 47 4.66 -0.80 -22.84
CA ASN A 47 4.53 0.34 -21.93
C ASN A 47 4.87 -0.06 -20.49
N ASP A 48 5.41 0.88 -19.71
CA ASP A 48 5.59 0.69 -18.27
C ASP A 48 4.22 0.67 -17.58
N GLU A 49 4.01 -0.28 -16.66
CA GLU A 49 2.70 -0.51 -16.05
C GLU A 49 2.73 -0.32 -14.53
N ILE A 50 1.60 0.06 -13.96
CA ILE A 50 1.40 0.13 -12.51
C ILE A 50 0.00 -0.32 -12.11
N ILE A 51 -0.08 -1.15 -11.07
CA ILE A 51 -1.35 -1.57 -10.47
C ILE A 51 -1.64 -0.67 -9.27
N VAL A 52 -2.73 0.08 -9.35
CA VAL A 52 -3.23 0.92 -8.27
C VAL A 52 -4.32 0.18 -7.54
N VAL A 53 -4.12 0.05 -6.23
CA VAL A 53 -4.95 -0.76 -5.34
C VAL A 53 -5.51 0.16 -4.26
N ASN A 54 -6.83 0.22 -4.14
CA ASN A 54 -7.51 0.90 -3.04
C ASN A 54 -8.05 -0.13 -2.05
N ILE A 55 -7.67 0.00 -0.78
CA ILE A 55 -8.03 -1.00 0.23
C ILE A 55 -9.48 -0.89 0.74
N GLN A 56 -10.13 0.26 0.57
CA GLN A 56 -11.53 0.46 0.94
C GLN A 56 -12.47 -0.27 -0.01
N LYS A 57 -12.10 -0.42 -1.30
CA LYS A 57 -12.87 -1.24 -2.27
C LYS A 57 -13.06 -2.69 -1.82
N PHE A 58 -12.21 -3.17 -0.91
CA PHE A 58 -12.21 -4.56 -0.46
C PHE A 58 -12.73 -4.74 0.97
N LYS A 59 -13.15 -3.68 1.65
CA LYS A 59 -13.89 -3.80 2.91
C LYS A 59 -15.33 -4.17 2.57
N ALA A 60 -15.77 -5.36 2.94
CA ALA A 60 -17.18 -5.71 2.75
C ALA A 60 -18.04 -4.87 3.71
N PRO A 61 -19.22 -4.35 3.27
CA PRO A 61 -20.11 -3.58 4.14
C PRO A 61 -20.64 -4.36 5.35
N ASN A 62 -20.56 -5.70 5.32
CA ASN A 62 -21.10 -6.61 6.33
C ASN A 62 -20.03 -7.53 6.98
N GLU A 63 -18.73 -7.22 6.84
CA GLU A 63 -17.70 -7.94 7.61
C GLU A 63 -17.77 -7.47 9.07
N ASP A 64 -18.29 -8.34 9.96
CA ASP A 64 -18.30 -8.11 11.40
C ASP A 64 -16.84 -7.90 11.87
N PRO A 65 -16.51 -6.80 12.56
CA PRO A 65 -15.16 -6.57 13.07
C PRO A 65 -14.67 -7.65 14.06
N SER A 66 -15.55 -8.53 14.53
CA SER A 66 -15.22 -9.73 15.32
C SER A 66 -14.96 -11.00 14.50
N SER A 67 -15.33 -11.01 13.21
CA SER A 67 -15.08 -12.13 12.31
C SER A 67 -13.65 -12.09 11.77
N ALA A 68 -12.97 -13.25 11.76
CA ALA A 68 -11.62 -13.35 11.22
C ALA A 68 -11.62 -12.82 9.78
N PRO A 69 -10.69 -11.92 9.40
CA PRO A 69 -10.63 -11.36 8.06
C PRO A 69 -10.51 -12.52 7.07
N LYS A 70 -11.46 -12.63 6.14
CA LYS A 70 -11.32 -13.59 5.03
C LYS A 70 -10.06 -13.22 4.26
N GLU A 71 -9.09 -14.13 4.28
CA GLU A 71 -7.88 -14.00 3.48
C GLU A 71 -8.28 -13.86 2.00
N ILE A 72 -7.74 -12.84 1.33
CA ILE A 72 -8.03 -12.50 -0.07
C ILE A 72 -7.44 -13.55 -1.00
N VAL A 73 -6.28 -14.03 -0.59
CA VAL A 73 -5.59 -15.20 -1.10
C VAL A 73 -4.97 -15.89 0.09
N SER A 74 -4.97 -17.21 0.08
CA SER A 74 -4.17 -18.00 1.02
C SER A 74 -2.74 -17.47 1.00
N LYS A 75 -2.21 -17.11 2.18
CA LYS A 75 -0.79 -16.72 2.32
C LYS A 75 0.13 -17.77 1.70
N THR A 76 -0.26 -19.03 1.76
CA THR A 76 0.46 -20.16 1.17
C THR A 76 0.43 -20.11 -0.37
N GLU A 77 -0.72 -19.84 -0.99
CA GLU A 77 -0.85 -19.79 -2.44
C GLU A 77 -0.07 -18.63 -3.07
N LEU A 78 -0.05 -17.45 -2.43
CA LEU A 78 0.77 -16.33 -2.94
C LEU A 78 2.26 -16.57 -2.72
N GLN A 79 2.64 -17.21 -1.61
CA GLN A 79 4.02 -17.61 -1.40
C GLN A 79 4.47 -18.66 -2.42
N GLU A 80 3.61 -19.61 -2.78
CA GLU A 80 3.90 -20.60 -3.82
C GLU A 80 3.99 -19.94 -5.21
N ALA A 81 3.03 -19.09 -5.58
CA ALA A 81 3.09 -18.35 -6.84
C ALA A 81 4.30 -17.40 -6.93
N ALA A 82 4.74 -16.84 -5.79
CA ALA A 82 5.96 -16.01 -5.72
C ALA A 82 7.25 -16.85 -5.81
N LYS A 83 7.27 -18.08 -5.28
CA LYS A 83 8.46 -18.96 -5.31
C LYS A 83 8.86 -19.35 -6.73
N ASP A 84 7.88 -19.61 -7.59
CA ASP A 84 8.13 -20.04 -8.97
C ASP A 84 8.43 -18.87 -9.92
N SER A 85 8.34 -17.62 -9.44
CA SER A 85 8.57 -16.41 -10.22
C SER A 85 9.99 -15.88 -10.01
N HIS A 86 10.98 -16.68 -10.38
CA HIS A 86 12.41 -16.36 -10.17
C HIS A 86 12.87 -15.03 -10.79
N ASP A 87 12.14 -14.53 -11.80
CA ASP A 87 12.46 -13.29 -12.51
C ASP A 87 11.56 -12.09 -12.14
N LEU A 88 10.64 -12.24 -11.17
CA LEU A 88 9.70 -11.18 -10.80
C LEU A 88 10.03 -10.58 -9.44
N GLN A 89 10.48 -9.34 -9.42
CA GLN A 89 10.60 -8.55 -8.20
C GLN A 89 9.36 -7.67 -8.02
N ARG A 90 8.53 -7.99 -7.03
CA ARG A 90 7.40 -7.12 -6.67
C ARG A 90 7.89 -5.92 -5.86
N VAL A 91 7.34 -4.75 -6.17
CA VAL A 91 7.53 -3.51 -5.41
C VAL A 91 6.16 -3.00 -4.97
N PHE A 92 5.95 -2.92 -3.66
CA PHE A 92 4.76 -2.30 -3.09
C PHE A 92 5.08 -0.88 -2.69
N ILE A 93 4.33 0.07 -3.25
CA ILE A 93 4.33 1.48 -2.84
C ILE A 93 3.04 1.72 -2.06
N ILE A 94 3.18 2.12 -0.80
CA ILE A 94 2.08 2.31 0.14
C ILE A 94 2.00 3.79 0.50
N ASP A 95 0.85 4.40 0.26
CA ASP A 95 0.53 5.73 0.77
C ASP A 95 -0.27 5.66 2.08
N GLU A 96 -0.06 6.64 2.96
CA GLU A 96 -0.65 6.76 4.29
C GLU A 96 -0.52 5.49 5.16
N ALA A 97 0.67 4.90 5.16
CA ALA A 97 0.98 3.58 5.74
C ALA A 97 0.68 3.40 7.24
N HIS A 98 0.31 4.47 7.94
CA HIS A 98 -0.04 4.47 9.36
C HIS A 98 -1.52 4.15 9.64
N ARG A 99 -2.45 4.42 8.71
CA ARG A 99 -3.90 4.37 8.99
C ARG A 99 -4.50 2.98 8.96
N SER A 100 -4.01 2.15 8.06
CA SER A 100 -4.74 0.97 7.62
C SER A 100 -4.21 -0.33 8.20
N TYR A 101 -3.11 -0.27 8.98
CA TYR A 101 -2.46 -1.43 9.56
C TYR A 101 -3.07 -1.80 10.92
N ASP A 102 -3.74 -2.95 10.97
CA ASP A 102 -4.07 -3.64 12.22
C ASP A 102 -3.38 -5.02 12.25
N PRO A 103 -2.39 -5.24 13.15
CA PRO A 103 -1.71 -6.52 13.30
C PRO A 103 -2.64 -7.64 13.78
N LYS A 104 -3.84 -7.34 14.29
CA LYS A 104 -4.85 -8.34 14.65
C LYS A 104 -5.54 -8.99 13.45
N GLY A 105 -5.14 -8.62 12.23
CA GLY A 105 -5.69 -9.12 11.00
C GLY A 105 -6.63 -8.09 10.40
N CYS A 106 -6.15 -7.40 9.37
CA CYS A 106 -6.99 -6.66 8.45
C CYS A 106 -6.59 -7.02 7.02
N PHE A 107 -7.46 -6.76 6.05
CA PHE A 107 -7.19 -6.93 4.61
C PHE A 107 -5.79 -6.41 4.24
N TYR A 108 -5.43 -5.24 4.77
CA TYR A 108 -4.17 -4.58 4.48
C TYR A 108 -2.95 -5.34 5.03
N ALA A 109 -3.01 -5.87 6.26
CA ALA A 109 -1.94 -6.70 6.80
C ALA A 109 -1.70 -7.94 5.93
N ASN A 110 -2.77 -8.61 5.48
CA ASN A 110 -2.67 -9.77 4.59
C ASN A 110 -2.05 -9.41 3.23
N LEU A 111 -2.41 -8.26 2.65
CA LEU A 111 -1.84 -7.78 1.40
C LEU A 111 -0.34 -7.47 1.53
N ILE A 112 0.09 -6.85 2.63
CA ILE A 112 1.51 -6.52 2.83
C ILE A 112 2.34 -7.77 3.17
N GLU A 113 1.76 -8.76 3.84
CA GLU A 113 2.44 -10.00 4.23
C GLU A 113 2.40 -11.10 3.16
N CYS A 114 1.64 -10.91 2.07
CA CYS A 114 1.46 -11.96 1.07
C CYS A 114 2.75 -12.36 0.35
N ASP A 115 3.68 -11.42 0.22
CA ASP A 115 4.99 -11.60 -0.38
C ASP A 115 6.06 -11.08 0.58
N LYS A 116 6.91 -12.00 1.05
CA LYS A 116 8.01 -11.69 1.98
C LYS A 116 9.27 -11.21 1.26
N THR A 117 9.40 -11.47 -0.05
CA THR A 117 10.55 -11.03 -0.86
C THR A 117 10.26 -9.71 -1.59
N ALA A 118 9.01 -9.25 -1.58
CA ALA A 118 8.63 -7.94 -2.12
C ALA A 118 9.35 -6.78 -1.42
N VAL A 119 9.83 -5.82 -2.22
CA VAL A 119 10.33 -4.52 -1.74
C VAL A 119 9.14 -3.66 -1.35
N LYS A 120 9.14 -3.11 -0.12
CA LYS A 120 8.03 -2.32 0.41
C LYS A 120 8.51 -0.91 0.71
N ILE A 121 7.92 0.07 0.02
CA ILE A 121 8.17 1.49 0.21
C ILE A 121 6.90 2.11 0.77
N ALA A 122 6.97 2.62 1.99
CA ALA A 122 5.85 3.24 2.69
C ALA A 122 6.06 4.74 2.84
N LEU A 123 5.03 5.51 2.50
CA LEU A 123 4.94 6.95 2.70
C LEU A 123 3.94 7.22 3.83
N THR A 124 4.31 8.09 4.76
CA THR A 124 3.40 8.52 5.83
C THR A 124 3.84 9.88 6.39
N GLY A 125 2.87 10.79 6.57
CA GLY A 125 3.09 12.07 7.26
C GLY A 125 2.98 11.96 8.79
N THR A 126 2.36 10.89 9.29
CA THR A 126 2.10 10.67 10.72
C THR A 126 2.47 9.23 11.11
N PRO A 127 3.76 8.91 11.18
CA PRO A 127 4.21 7.56 11.54
C PRO A 127 3.78 7.19 12.95
N LEU A 128 3.41 5.91 13.14
CA LEU A 128 3.14 5.37 14.48
C LEU A 128 4.47 5.14 15.20
N LEU A 129 4.62 5.76 16.37
CA LEU A 129 5.82 5.71 17.20
C LEU A 129 5.83 4.45 18.10
N GLU A 130 7.02 4.03 18.51
CA GLU A 130 7.26 2.80 19.28
C GLU A 130 6.66 2.84 20.70
N ASP A 131 6.51 4.02 21.28
CA ASP A 131 5.94 4.20 22.63
C ASP A 131 4.42 3.96 22.67
N ASN A 132 3.78 3.75 21.52
CA ASN A 132 2.39 3.33 21.46
C ASN A 132 2.31 1.85 21.85
N ALA A 133 1.70 1.56 23.00
CA ALA A 133 1.58 0.27 23.68
C ALA A 133 0.95 -0.91 22.88
N GLN A 134 0.77 -0.79 21.56
CA GLN A 134 0.05 -1.75 20.71
C GLN A 134 0.90 -2.47 19.66
N ASP A 135 2.23 -2.33 19.67
CA ASP A 135 3.13 -3.02 18.71
C ASP A 135 2.89 -2.62 17.22
N LYS A 136 2.25 -1.47 17.00
CA LYS A 136 1.85 -0.94 15.68
C LYS A 136 2.86 0.03 15.06
N ALA A 137 4.08 0.09 15.59
CA ALA A 137 5.05 1.07 15.13
C ALA A 137 5.32 0.89 13.63
N THR A 138 5.24 1.96 12.84
CA THR A 138 5.40 1.89 11.38
C THR A 138 6.76 1.28 11.00
N LYS A 139 7.78 1.54 11.81
CA LYS A 139 9.12 0.95 11.66
C LYS A 139 9.15 -0.58 11.80
N LYS A 140 8.26 -1.17 12.60
CA LYS A 140 8.20 -2.62 12.76
C LYS A 140 7.67 -3.30 11.50
N THR A 141 6.78 -2.64 10.75
CA THR A 141 6.21 -3.16 9.51
C THR A 141 7.10 -2.91 8.29
N PHE A 142 7.74 -1.73 8.21
CA PHE A 142 8.44 -1.27 6.99
C PHE A 142 9.96 -1.10 7.15
N GLY A 143 10.50 -1.30 8.35
CA GLY A 143 11.92 -1.12 8.64
C GLY A 143 12.29 0.33 8.95
N THR A 144 13.56 0.68 8.71
CA THR A 144 14.10 1.99 9.02
C THR A 144 13.62 3.07 8.05
N TYR A 145 13.61 4.32 8.50
CA TYR A 145 13.29 5.44 7.62
C TYR A 145 14.42 5.64 6.59
N LEU A 146 14.06 5.58 5.30
CA LEU A 146 14.99 5.91 4.21
C LEU A 146 15.26 7.43 4.15
N HIS A 147 14.24 8.23 4.44
CA HIS A 147 14.31 9.69 4.46
C HIS A 147 13.21 10.24 5.37
N THR A 148 13.49 11.34 6.06
CA THR A 148 12.50 12.07 6.86
C THR A 148 12.53 13.54 6.45
N TYR A 149 11.40 14.07 6.01
CA TYR A 149 11.23 15.51 5.79
C TYR A 149 10.28 16.05 6.86
N SER A 150 10.83 16.78 7.82
CA SER A 150 10.09 17.31 8.96
C SER A 150 9.37 18.61 8.60
N TYR A 151 8.26 18.88 9.27
CA TYR A 151 7.51 20.13 9.11
C TYR A 151 8.35 21.40 9.36
N ALA A 152 9.46 21.30 10.10
CA ALA A 152 10.35 22.42 10.39
C ALA A 152 11.26 22.81 9.20
N GLU A 153 11.47 21.90 8.25
CA GLU A 153 12.34 22.13 7.09
C GLU A 153 11.72 23.05 6.02
N PRO A 154 10.45 22.90 5.59
CA PRO A 154 9.86 23.79 4.58
C PRO A 154 9.67 25.23 5.07
N ILE A 155 9.69 25.48 6.39
CA ILE A 155 9.67 26.84 6.97
C ILE A 155 10.94 27.63 6.59
N LYS A 156 12.06 26.95 6.30
CA LYS A 156 13.32 27.58 5.88
C LYS A 156 13.39 27.86 4.37
N ASP A 157 12.61 27.14 3.55
CA ASP A 157 12.85 27.09 2.11
C ASP A 157 11.94 27.97 1.22
N ARG A 158 10.85 28.59 1.74
CA ARG A 158 9.96 29.69 1.20
C ARG A 158 8.52 29.54 1.74
N PRO A 159 7.58 30.53 1.62
CA PRO A 159 6.52 30.72 2.61
C PRO A 159 5.44 29.64 2.52
N THR A 160 5.59 28.60 3.33
CA THR A 160 4.49 27.68 3.66
C THR A 160 3.45 28.44 4.49
N LEU A 161 2.17 28.30 4.14
CA LEU A 161 1.06 28.83 4.93
C LEU A 161 1.13 28.28 6.36
N LYS A 162 1.44 29.15 7.33
CA LYS A 162 1.41 28.79 8.75
C LYS A 162 -0.05 28.61 9.17
N ARG A 163 -0.40 27.43 9.71
CA ARG A 163 -1.65 27.26 10.44
C ARG A 163 -1.57 28.10 11.72
N GLN A 164 -2.38 29.16 11.80
CA GLN A 164 -2.60 29.88 13.05
C GLN A 164 -3.61 29.07 13.87
N LEU A 165 -3.12 28.38 14.91
CA LEU A 165 -3.99 27.84 15.94
C LEU A 165 -4.43 29.01 16.81
N ALA A 166 -5.72 29.35 16.75
CA ALA A 166 -6.36 30.15 17.79
C ALA A 166 -6.47 29.24 19.02
N ILE A 167 -5.83 29.66 20.11
CA ILE A 167 -5.97 29.06 21.45
C ILE A 167 -7.10 29.80 22.15
#